data_AF-A0A7J3S8E2-F1
#
_entry.id   AF-A0A7J3S8E2-F1
#
_cell.length_a   1.000
_cell.length_b   1.000
_cell.length_c   1.000
_cell.angle_alpha   90.00
_cell.angle_beta   90.00
_cell.angle_gamma   90.00
#
_symmetry.space_group_name_H-M   'P 1'
#
loop_
_entity.id
_entity.type
_entity.pdbx_description
1 polymer ?
#
loop_
_entity_poly.entity_id
_entity_poly.type
_entity_poly.pdbx_seq_one_letter_code
_entity_poly.pdbx_strand_id
1 'polypeptide(L)'
;MLLLVSPINAKEAIEAIKGGADIIDVKNPKEGSLGASFPWIIRKIRSITPDNMLVSATLGDVPYKPGTVSLAALGALTAGADYIKVGLYGTRNFKEAVDVMENVVRTVKEEKREAFVVAAGYADAYRVGSLDPMEVPAVASESGADVAMLDTAVKDGKTLFDFLGVDELENFVQEAHDEGLKAALAGSVKKGQLKPLHEIGCDIVGVRGAACTGGDRNTGTIYRSAVKELKKLIETI
;
A
#
# COMPACT_ATOMS: atom_id res chain seq x y z
N MET A 1 -7.38 2.42 -13.23
CA MET A 1 -6.89 2.07 -11.87
C MET A 1 -6.28 0.67 -11.88
N LEU A 2 -5.18 0.45 -11.17
CA LEU A 2 -4.52 -0.86 -10.95
C LEU A 2 -5.07 -1.53 -9.69
N LEU A 3 -5.13 -2.87 -9.71
CA LEU A 3 -5.54 -3.70 -8.58
C LEU A 3 -4.31 -4.24 -7.83
N LEU A 4 -4.12 -3.79 -6.60
CA LEU A 4 -3.13 -4.32 -5.66
C LEU A 4 -3.80 -5.28 -4.68
N VAL A 5 -3.29 -6.51 -4.59
CA VAL A 5 -3.82 -7.54 -3.66
C VAL A 5 -2.73 -7.93 -2.67
N SER A 6 -3.07 -7.95 -1.37
CA SER A 6 -2.09 -8.21 -0.29
C SER A 6 -2.12 -9.65 0.28
N PRO A 7 -1.38 -10.62 -0.27
CA PRO A 7 -1.22 -11.95 0.30
C PRO A 7 -0.27 -11.99 1.51
N ILE A 8 -0.50 -12.96 2.40
CA ILE A 8 0.41 -13.23 3.55
C ILE A 8 1.36 -14.42 3.33
N ASN A 9 1.19 -15.16 2.23
CA ASN A 9 2.02 -16.30 1.90
C ASN A 9 1.98 -16.63 0.40
N ALA A 10 2.84 -17.56 -0.02
CA ALA A 10 2.96 -17.98 -1.42
C ALA A 10 1.67 -18.61 -2.01
N LYS A 11 0.85 -19.29 -1.19
CA LYS A 11 -0.40 -19.90 -1.68
C LYS A 11 -1.42 -18.82 -2.05
N GLU A 12 -1.59 -17.82 -1.18
CA GLU A 12 -2.44 -16.66 -1.47
C GLU A 12 -1.92 -15.85 -2.66
N ALA A 13 -0.61 -15.67 -2.78
CA ALA A 13 0.00 -14.97 -3.91
C ALA A 13 -0.32 -15.66 -5.25
N ILE A 14 -0.27 -16.99 -5.32
CA ILE A 14 -0.66 -17.75 -6.52
C ILE A 14 -2.12 -17.49 -6.88
N GLU A 15 -3.02 -17.43 -5.90
CA GLU A 15 -4.43 -17.12 -6.15
C GLU A 15 -4.64 -15.68 -6.62
N ALA A 16 -3.92 -14.72 -6.06
CA ALA A 16 -3.93 -13.33 -6.51
C ALA A 16 -3.45 -13.19 -7.96
N ILE A 17 -2.33 -13.82 -8.31
CA ILE A 17 -1.77 -13.83 -9.67
C ILE A 17 -2.76 -14.44 -10.66
N LYS A 18 -3.31 -15.63 -10.35
CA LYS A 18 -4.29 -16.30 -11.21
C LYS A 18 -5.61 -15.55 -11.35
N GLY A 19 -5.91 -14.68 -10.37
CA GLY A 19 -7.08 -13.80 -10.40
C GLY A 19 -6.89 -12.55 -11.26
N GLY A 20 -5.66 -12.23 -11.67
CA GLY A 20 -5.37 -11.04 -12.47
C GLY A 20 -5.13 -9.77 -11.65
N ALA A 21 -4.62 -9.89 -10.42
CA ALA A 21 -4.06 -8.74 -9.71
C ALA A 21 -2.91 -8.12 -10.53
N ASP A 22 -2.75 -6.79 -10.48
CA ASP A 22 -1.66 -6.09 -11.17
C ASP A 22 -0.40 -6.01 -10.31
N ILE A 23 -0.57 -5.86 -8.98
CA ILE A 23 0.50 -5.75 -8.00
C ILE A 23 0.27 -6.77 -6.87
N ILE A 24 1.31 -7.53 -6.53
CA ILE A 24 1.29 -8.50 -5.42
C ILE A 24 1.97 -7.89 -4.20
N ASP A 25 1.20 -7.58 -3.15
CA ASP A 25 1.67 -6.84 -1.97
C ASP A 25 1.95 -7.74 -0.76
N VAL A 26 3.22 -7.97 -0.51
CA VAL A 26 3.70 -8.82 0.59
C VAL A 26 3.67 -8.04 1.90
N LYS A 27 2.75 -8.40 2.78
CA LYS A 27 2.66 -7.82 4.13
C LYS A 27 2.36 -8.87 5.20
N ASN A 28 2.51 -8.47 6.46
CA ASN A 28 2.25 -9.29 7.63
C ASN A 28 1.26 -8.62 8.60
N PRO A 29 -0.05 -8.93 8.51
CA PRO A 29 -1.06 -8.38 9.40
C PRO A 29 -0.83 -8.63 10.91
N LYS A 30 0.04 -9.58 11.28
CA LYS A 30 0.40 -9.83 12.68
C LYS A 30 1.29 -8.72 13.27
N GLU A 31 1.93 -7.93 12.42
CA GLU A 31 2.82 -6.82 12.80
C GLU A 31 2.18 -5.45 12.54
N GLY A 32 0.85 -5.40 12.33
CA GLY A 32 0.12 -4.16 12.12
C GLY A 32 -0.55 -4.08 10.75
N SER A 33 -1.08 -2.90 10.41
CA SER A 33 -1.81 -2.66 9.17
C SER A 33 -0.94 -2.87 7.93
N LEU A 34 0.25 -2.28 7.96
CA LEU A 34 1.32 -2.37 6.99
C LEU A 34 2.53 -3.12 7.57
N GLY A 35 2.30 -4.07 8.50
CA GLY A 35 3.35 -4.87 9.12
C GLY A 35 4.27 -5.55 8.10
N ALA A 36 5.58 -5.58 8.36
CA ALA A 36 6.57 -6.11 7.43
C ALA A 36 6.52 -7.64 7.37
N SER A 37 6.71 -8.21 6.19
CA SER A 37 6.98 -9.65 6.07
C SER A 37 8.48 -9.93 6.08
N PHE A 38 8.83 -11.21 6.13
CA PHE A 38 10.24 -11.63 6.16
C PHE A 38 10.87 -11.62 4.76
N PRO A 39 12.19 -11.39 4.64
CA PRO A 39 12.90 -11.39 3.36
C PRO A 39 12.73 -12.67 2.53
N TRP A 40 12.69 -13.85 3.17
CA TRP A 40 12.48 -15.11 2.46
C TRP A 40 11.05 -15.27 1.91
N ILE A 41 10.06 -14.63 2.54
CA ILE A 41 8.68 -14.62 2.02
C ILE A 41 8.58 -13.70 0.81
N ILE A 42 9.15 -12.50 0.89
CA ILE A 42 9.23 -11.56 -0.24
C ILE A 42 9.92 -12.24 -1.43
N ARG A 43 11.10 -12.84 -1.22
CA ARG A 43 11.84 -13.57 -2.25
C ARG A 43 11.05 -14.72 -2.86
N LYS A 44 10.34 -15.49 -2.01
CA LYS A 44 9.53 -16.60 -2.48
C LYS A 44 8.36 -16.10 -3.35
N ILE A 45 7.71 -15.02 -2.95
CA ILE A 45 6.61 -14.42 -3.73
C ILE A 45 7.13 -13.81 -5.04
N ARG A 46 8.26 -13.09 -5.01
CA ARG A 46 8.91 -12.61 -6.23
C ARG A 46 9.24 -13.74 -7.21
N SER A 47 9.78 -14.86 -6.73
CA SER A 47 10.16 -16.00 -7.59
C SER A 47 8.99 -16.69 -8.29
N ILE A 48 7.76 -16.54 -7.80
CA ILE A 48 6.55 -17.13 -8.41
C ILE A 48 5.69 -16.10 -9.14
N THR A 49 6.01 -14.82 -8.98
CA THR A 49 5.30 -13.71 -9.63
C THR A 49 5.91 -13.51 -11.02
N PRO A 50 5.11 -13.51 -12.11
CA PRO A 50 5.59 -13.28 -13.47
C PRO A 50 6.43 -12.00 -13.59
N ASP A 51 7.45 -12.00 -14.44
CA ASP A 51 8.40 -10.86 -14.57
C ASP A 51 7.72 -9.57 -15.04
N ASN A 52 6.59 -9.68 -15.74
CA ASN A 52 5.77 -8.54 -16.17
C ASN A 52 4.81 -8.01 -15.09
N MET A 53 4.85 -8.56 -13.87
CA MET A 53 4.07 -8.12 -12.72
C MET A 53 4.98 -7.60 -11.61
N LEU A 54 4.48 -6.61 -10.86
CA LEU A 54 5.24 -5.94 -9.81
C LEU A 54 4.95 -6.55 -8.43
N VAL A 55 5.99 -6.64 -7.60
CA VAL A 55 5.88 -7.06 -6.20
C VAL A 55 6.03 -5.84 -5.29
N SER A 56 5.06 -5.62 -4.41
CA SER A 56 5.13 -4.63 -3.34
C SER A 56 5.50 -5.30 -2.04
N ALA A 57 6.24 -4.62 -1.16
CA ALA A 57 6.50 -5.06 0.19
C ALA A 57 6.42 -3.90 1.18
N THR A 58 5.76 -4.15 2.31
CA THR A 58 5.69 -3.18 3.41
C THR A 58 6.90 -3.27 4.34
N LEU A 59 7.34 -2.12 4.85
CA LEU A 59 8.42 -2.02 5.84
C LEU A 59 7.93 -2.01 7.29
N GLY A 60 6.61 -1.99 7.49
CA GLY A 60 5.98 -1.93 8.81
C GLY A 60 5.09 -0.70 8.99
N ASP A 61 4.35 -0.72 10.09
CA ASP A 61 3.85 0.48 10.75
C ASP A 61 5.05 1.09 11.51
N VAL A 62 5.83 1.94 10.82
CA VAL A 62 7.20 2.26 11.26
C VAL A 62 7.26 3.30 12.39
N PRO A 63 8.21 3.20 13.33
CA PRO A 63 8.51 4.29 14.25
C PRO A 63 9.29 5.42 13.54
N TYR A 64 9.42 6.57 14.19
CA TYR A 64 10.39 7.60 13.77
C TYR A 64 11.84 7.13 14.06
N LYS A 65 12.38 6.33 13.14
CA LYS A 65 13.75 5.79 13.16
C LYS A 65 14.33 5.73 11.73
N PRO A 66 14.64 6.87 11.08
CA PRO A 66 15.02 6.94 9.67
C PRO A 66 16.07 5.90 9.24
N GLY A 67 17.16 5.76 10.00
CA GLY A 67 18.20 4.76 9.69
C GLY A 67 17.73 3.30 9.77
N THR A 68 16.87 2.95 10.74
CA THR A 68 16.29 1.60 10.83
C THR A 68 15.37 1.31 9.66
N VAL A 69 14.52 2.28 9.28
CA VAL A 69 13.59 2.13 8.16
C VAL A 69 14.34 2.05 6.83
N SER A 70 15.44 2.79 6.68
CA SER A 70 16.32 2.73 5.50
C SER A 70 16.97 1.36 5.34
N LEU A 71 17.49 0.77 6.44
CA LEU A 71 18.02 -0.60 6.40
C LEU A 71 16.93 -1.63 6.05
N ALA A 72 15.71 -1.44 6.55
CA ALA A 72 14.57 -2.29 6.18
C ALA A 72 14.20 -2.13 4.69
N ALA A 73 14.25 -0.91 4.15
CA ALA A 73 14.01 -0.63 2.74
C ALA A 73 15.00 -1.38 1.83
N LEU A 74 16.30 -1.30 2.15
CA LEU A 74 17.33 -2.06 1.45
C LEU A 74 17.09 -3.57 1.54
N GLY A 75 16.67 -4.06 2.70
CA GLY A 75 16.32 -5.46 2.92
C GLY A 75 15.16 -5.93 2.04
N ALA A 76 14.09 -5.14 1.95
CA ALA A 76 12.93 -5.43 1.11
C ALA A 76 13.29 -5.38 -0.39
N LEU A 77 14.06 -4.38 -0.80
CA LEU A 77 14.55 -4.23 -2.17
C LEU A 77 15.42 -5.43 -2.59
N THR A 78 16.39 -5.79 -1.75
CA THR A 78 17.28 -6.95 -1.95
C THR A 78 16.50 -8.28 -1.97
N ALA A 79 15.38 -8.35 -1.27
CA ALA A 79 14.50 -9.52 -1.30
C ALA A 79 13.66 -9.61 -2.59
N GLY A 80 13.66 -8.58 -3.43
CA GLY A 80 13.02 -8.56 -4.76
C GLY A 80 11.72 -7.78 -4.83
N ALA A 81 11.47 -6.84 -3.91
CA ALA A 81 10.36 -5.91 -4.04
C ALA A 81 10.64 -4.82 -5.09
N ASP A 82 9.60 -4.45 -5.84
CA ASP A 82 9.59 -3.37 -6.82
C ASP A 82 8.92 -2.10 -6.26
N TYR A 83 7.94 -2.25 -5.36
CA TYR A 83 7.40 -1.17 -4.54
C TYR A 83 7.81 -1.35 -3.07
N ILE A 84 8.38 -0.30 -2.49
CA ILE A 84 8.81 -0.23 -1.09
C ILE A 84 7.84 0.68 -0.34
N LYS A 85 7.03 0.10 0.56
CA LYS A 85 5.91 0.80 1.20
C LYS A 85 6.17 1.09 2.68
N VAL A 86 6.13 2.37 3.05
CA VAL A 86 6.43 2.86 4.40
C VAL A 86 5.14 3.30 5.07
N GLY A 87 4.73 2.62 6.15
CA GLY A 87 3.59 3.06 6.96
C GLY A 87 4.00 4.12 7.97
N LEU A 88 3.62 5.38 7.75
CA LEU A 88 3.99 6.57 8.54
C LEU A 88 3.27 6.61 9.91
N TYR A 89 3.48 5.57 10.73
CA TYR A 89 2.70 5.32 11.94
C TYR A 89 3.22 6.09 13.15
N GLY A 90 4.54 6.04 13.38
CA GLY A 90 5.18 6.64 14.53
C GLY A 90 5.70 8.07 14.30
N THR A 91 5.64 8.56 13.06
CA THR A 91 5.93 9.96 12.71
C THR A 91 4.72 10.83 13.06
N ARG A 92 4.95 11.93 13.77
CA ARG A 92 3.87 12.74 14.38
C ARG A 92 3.61 14.06 13.67
N ASN A 93 4.48 14.46 12.76
CA ASN A 93 4.40 15.72 12.03
C ASN A 93 5.11 15.60 10.67
N PHE A 94 4.84 16.57 9.80
CA PHE A 94 5.43 16.69 8.47
C PHE A 94 6.95 16.46 8.45
N LYS A 95 7.70 17.15 9.31
CA LYS A 95 9.17 17.10 9.32
C LYS A 95 9.71 15.71 9.64
N GLU A 96 9.12 15.02 10.62
CA GLU A 96 9.51 13.64 10.96
C GLU A 96 9.20 12.66 9.82
N ALA A 97 8.07 12.85 9.14
CA ALA A 97 7.67 12.02 8.02
C ALA A 97 8.58 12.22 6.80
N VAL A 98 8.91 13.47 6.46
CA VAL A 98 9.87 13.81 5.40
C VAL A 98 11.25 13.22 5.71
N ASP A 99 11.78 13.38 6.93
CA ASP A 99 13.10 12.84 7.30
C ASP A 99 13.16 11.30 7.15
N VAL A 100 12.12 10.57 7.55
CA VAL A 100 12.05 9.12 7.31
C VAL A 100 12.01 8.82 5.81
N MET A 101 11.14 9.50 5.06
CA MET A 101 10.92 9.20 3.65
C MET A 101 12.12 9.56 2.78
N GLU A 102 12.77 10.72 2.99
CA GLU A 102 13.96 11.14 2.24
C GLU A 102 15.09 10.10 2.34
N ASN A 103 15.35 9.60 3.55
CA ASN A 103 16.38 8.59 3.77
C ASN A 103 16.02 7.23 3.13
N VAL A 104 14.73 6.86 3.13
CA VAL A 104 14.25 5.67 2.42
C VAL A 104 14.36 5.83 0.91
N VAL A 105 13.92 6.98 0.36
CA VAL A 105 13.99 7.30 -1.06
C VAL A 105 15.44 7.26 -1.52
N ARG A 106 16.35 7.94 -0.82
CA ARG A 106 17.79 7.89 -1.12
C ARG A 106 18.30 6.45 -1.16
N THR A 107 18.02 5.66 -0.13
CA THR A 107 18.46 4.26 -0.04
C THR A 107 17.96 3.42 -1.22
N VAL A 108 16.68 3.56 -1.59
CA VAL A 108 16.09 2.77 -2.66
C VAL A 108 16.60 3.22 -4.03
N LYS A 109 16.66 4.54 -4.27
CA LYS A 109 17.01 5.11 -5.59
C LYS A 109 18.50 5.02 -5.90
N GLU A 110 19.38 5.03 -4.89
CA GLU A 110 20.83 4.77 -5.08
C GLU A 110 21.09 3.32 -5.52
N GLU A 111 20.26 2.36 -5.07
CA GLU A 111 20.43 0.93 -5.38
C GLU A 111 19.65 0.46 -6.62
N LYS A 112 18.42 0.95 -6.82
CA LYS A 112 17.57 0.62 -7.97
C LYS A 112 16.64 1.79 -8.28
N ARG A 113 17.04 2.62 -9.24
CA ARG A 113 16.33 3.85 -9.63
C ARG A 113 14.90 3.61 -10.11
N GLU A 114 14.63 2.45 -10.71
CA GLU A 114 13.31 2.05 -11.23
C GLU A 114 12.37 1.50 -10.15
N ALA A 115 12.87 1.22 -8.95
CA ALA A 115 12.00 0.81 -7.84
C ALA A 115 11.17 2.00 -7.33
N PHE A 116 9.94 1.72 -6.94
CA PHE A 116 9.00 2.72 -6.46
C PHE A 116 9.02 2.79 -4.93
N VAL A 117 8.91 4.00 -4.39
CA VAL A 117 8.77 4.28 -2.96
C VAL A 117 7.39 4.85 -2.69
N VAL A 118 6.71 4.28 -1.70
CA VAL A 118 5.33 4.65 -1.32
C VAL A 118 5.32 5.21 0.09
N ALA A 119 4.91 6.47 0.23
CA ALA A 119 4.58 7.08 1.51
C ALA A 119 3.13 6.74 1.84
N ALA A 120 2.89 5.95 2.90
CA ALA A 120 1.54 5.53 3.29
C ALA A 120 1.14 6.11 4.64
N GLY A 121 0.13 6.97 4.63
CA GLY A 121 -0.57 7.43 5.83
C GLY A 121 -1.79 6.57 6.17
N TYR A 122 -2.47 6.95 7.25
CA TYR A 122 -3.65 6.24 7.75
C TYR A 122 -4.85 7.18 7.79
N ALA A 123 -5.93 6.81 7.11
CA ALA A 123 -7.17 7.60 7.10
C ALA A 123 -7.75 7.80 8.52
N ASP A 124 -7.48 6.85 9.42
CA ASP A 124 -7.84 6.89 10.83
C ASP A 124 -6.64 7.25 11.75
N ALA A 125 -5.72 8.08 11.24
CA ALA A 125 -4.50 8.51 11.94
C ALA A 125 -4.73 8.97 13.39
N TYR A 126 -5.81 9.72 13.62
CA TYR A 126 -6.18 10.23 14.95
C TYR A 126 -6.34 9.13 16.00
N ARG A 127 -6.66 7.89 15.60
CA ARG A 127 -6.80 6.74 16.51
C ARG A 127 -5.48 6.19 17.02
N VAL A 128 -4.39 6.47 16.31
CA VAL A 128 -3.03 5.99 16.61
C VAL A 128 -2.03 7.12 16.83
N GLY A 129 -2.50 8.37 16.68
CA GLY A 129 -1.74 9.61 16.81
C GLY A 129 -0.72 9.84 15.70
N SER A 130 -0.86 9.19 14.54
CA SER A 130 0.10 9.34 13.43
C SER A 130 -0.06 10.69 12.72
N LEU A 131 0.82 10.94 11.73
CA LEU A 131 0.71 12.05 10.77
C LEU A 131 -0.72 12.23 10.26
N ASP A 132 -1.14 13.48 10.05
CA ASP A 132 -2.39 13.81 9.37
C ASP A 132 -2.40 13.15 7.97
N PRO A 133 -3.42 12.35 7.61
CA PRO A 133 -3.48 11.70 6.31
C PRO A 133 -3.40 12.70 5.13
N MET A 134 -3.87 13.94 5.30
CA MET A 134 -3.85 14.95 4.24
C MET A 134 -2.45 15.55 4.02
N GLU A 135 -1.49 15.34 4.92
CA GLU A 135 -0.11 15.79 4.71
C GLU A 135 0.71 14.82 3.82
N VAL A 136 0.19 13.62 3.56
CA VAL A 136 0.95 12.55 2.85
C VAL A 136 1.36 12.92 1.43
N PRO A 137 0.53 13.57 0.57
CA PRO A 137 0.95 13.99 -0.76
C PRO A 137 2.16 14.94 -0.71
N ALA A 138 2.12 15.94 0.19
CA ALA A 138 3.22 16.87 0.38
C ALA A 138 4.49 16.18 0.92
N VAL A 139 4.35 15.25 1.87
CA VAL A 139 5.49 14.43 2.36
C VAL A 139 6.10 13.61 1.22
N ALA A 140 5.26 12.98 0.40
CA ALA A 140 5.71 12.17 -0.74
C ALA A 140 6.45 13.03 -1.77
N SER A 141 5.94 14.22 -2.09
CA SER A 141 6.58 15.17 -3.01
C SER A 141 7.94 15.63 -2.49
N GLU A 142 7.98 16.20 -1.28
CA GLU A 142 9.21 16.76 -0.68
C GLU A 142 10.32 15.70 -0.54
N SER A 143 9.94 14.46 -0.18
CA SER A 143 10.91 13.37 -0.03
C SER A 143 11.37 12.75 -1.35
N GLY A 144 10.72 13.05 -2.48
CA GLY A 144 10.98 12.41 -3.77
C GLY A 144 10.45 10.97 -3.88
N ALA A 145 9.41 10.62 -3.10
CA ALA A 145 8.70 9.36 -3.25
C ALA A 145 7.89 9.34 -4.57
N ASP A 146 7.41 8.17 -4.99
CA ASP A 146 6.70 8.03 -6.26
C ASP A 146 5.16 7.94 -6.07
N VAL A 147 4.71 7.56 -4.87
CA VAL A 147 3.30 7.28 -4.58
C VAL A 147 2.91 7.82 -3.21
N ALA A 148 1.82 8.59 -3.17
CA ALA A 148 1.10 8.94 -1.96
C ALA A 148 -0.02 7.92 -1.70
N MET A 149 -0.11 7.38 -0.49
CA MET A 149 -1.03 6.29 -0.17
C MET A 149 -1.79 6.50 1.14
N LEU A 150 -3.05 6.05 1.17
CA LEU A 150 -3.83 5.87 2.41
C LEU A 150 -4.23 4.40 2.62
N ASP A 151 -4.18 3.94 3.88
CA ASP A 151 -4.82 2.70 4.37
C ASP A 151 -5.52 3.03 5.72
N THR A 152 -6.07 2.05 6.42
CA THR A 152 -6.55 2.20 7.81
C THR A 152 -5.57 1.55 8.78
N ALA A 153 -5.24 2.18 9.91
CA ALA A 153 -4.39 1.60 10.94
C ALA A 153 -5.12 0.49 11.70
N VAL A 154 -6.31 0.78 12.22
CA VAL A 154 -7.07 -0.17 13.05
C VAL A 154 -8.01 -1.00 12.19
N LYS A 155 -7.92 -2.33 12.31
CA LYS A 155 -8.66 -3.28 11.47
C LYS A 155 -9.93 -3.79 12.16
N ASP A 156 -10.84 -2.86 12.50
CA ASP A 156 -12.11 -3.10 13.19
C ASP A 156 -13.34 -3.14 12.25
N GLY A 157 -13.11 -3.31 10.94
CA GLY A 157 -14.17 -3.42 9.93
C GLY A 157 -14.60 -2.08 9.32
N LYS A 158 -14.18 -0.95 9.91
CA LYS A 158 -14.31 0.37 9.27
C LYS A 158 -13.42 0.45 8.02
N THR A 159 -13.89 1.23 7.07
CA THR A 159 -13.34 1.42 5.73
C THR A 159 -12.78 2.83 5.58
N LEU A 160 -12.01 3.07 4.52
CA LEU A 160 -11.54 4.40 4.12
C LEU A 160 -12.65 5.45 4.15
N PHE A 161 -13.81 5.11 3.58
CA PHE A 161 -14.99 5.98 3.48
C PHE A 161 -15.73 6.19 4.81
N ASP A 162 -15.39 5.45 5.87
CA ASP A 162 -15.92 5.72 7.21
C ASP A 162 -15.09 6.80 7.94
N PHE A 163 -13.91 7.16 7.41
CA PHE A 163 -13.01 8.14 8.00
C PHE A 163 -12.83 9.40 7.15
N LEU A 164 -12.86 9.27 5.83
CA LEU A 164 -12.72 10.39 4.89
C LEU A 164 -13.88 10.39 3.89
N GLY A 165 -14.45 11.57 3.64
CA GLY A 165 -15.46 11.81 2.62
C GLY A 165 -14.89 11.71 1.21
N VAL A 166 -15.78 11.63 0.21
CA VAL A 166 -15.37 11.55 -1.20
C VAL A 166 -14.57 12.79 -1.62
N ASP A 167 -15.01 13.98 -1.23
CA ASP A 167 -14.35 15.24 -1.55
C ASP A 167 -12.93 15.33 -0.95
N GLU A 168 -12.74 14.80 0.27
CA GLU A 168 -11.41 14.74 0.90
C GLU A 168 -10.48 13.78 0.15
N LEU A 169 -11.00 12.62 -0.27
CA LEU A 169 -10.25 11.66 -1.06
C LEU A 169 -9.92 12.19 -2.47
N GLU A 170 -10.85 12.92 -3.09
CA GLU A 170 -10.63 13.57 -4.39
C GLU A 170 -9.53 14.63 -4.28
N ASN A 171 -9.58 15.49 -3.25
CA ASN A 171 -8.52 16.46 -2.98
C ASN A 171 -7.17 15.77 -2.74
N PHE A 172 -7.12 14.69 -1.97
CA PHE A 172 -5.90 13.91 -1.75
C PHE A 172 -5.30 13.40 -3.07
N VAL A 173 -6.15 12.85 -3.95
CA VAL A 173 -5.70 12.33 -5.25
C VAL A 173 -5.22 13.48 -6.15
N GLN A 174 -5.95 14.59 -6.19
CA GLN A 174 -5.59 15.76 -6.99
C GLN A 174 -4.26 16.36 -6.54
N GLU A 175 -4.04 16.54 -5.24
CA GLU A 175 -2.77 17.02 -4.70
C GLU A 175 -1.60 16.09 -5.06
N ALA A 176 -1.79 14.78 -4.97
CA ALA A 176 -0.78 13.83 -5.40
C ALA A 176 -0.46 13.98 -6.90
N HIS A 177 -1.48 14.12 -7.75
CA HIS A 177 -1.31 14.27 -9.20
C HIS A 177 -0.65 15.60 -9.58
N ASP A 178 -0.98 16.69 -8.91
CA ASP A 178 -0.40 18.03 -9.14
C ASP A 178 1.11 18.03 -8.86
N GLU A 179 1.56 17.22 -7.90
CA GLU A 179 2.97 16.98 -7.57
C GLU A 179 3.63 15.92 -8.47
N GLY A 180 2.91 15.38 -9.48
CA GLY A 180 3.41 14.36 -10.40
C GLY A 180 3.53 12.95 -9.79
N LEU A 181 2.91 12.71 -8.64
CA LEU A 181 2.88 11.43 -7.94
C LEU A 181 1.73 10.55 -8.43
N LYS A 182 1.79 9.27 -8.07
CA LYS A 182 0.63 8.37 -8.13
C LYS A 182 -0.13 8.36 -6.80
N ALA A 183 -1.44 8.16 -6.87
CA ALA A 183 -2.29 8.02 -5.68
C ALA A 183 -2.75 6.57 -5.48
N ALA A 184 -2.54 6.03 -4.28
CA ALA A 184 -2.99 4.69 -3.91
C ALA A 184 -3.95 4.72 -2.72
N LEU A 185 -5.12 4.09 -2.84
CA LEU A 185 -6.14 4.10 -1.80
C LEU A 185 -6.51 2.67 -1.36
N ALA A 186 -6.44 2.43 -0.06
CA ALA A 186 -6.78 1.17 0.60
C ALA A 186 -7.58 1.44 1.89
N GLY A 187 -7.76 0.42 2.74
CA GLY A 187 -8.54 0.56 3.98
C GLY A 187 -9.88 -0.15 3.91
N SER A 188 -9.87 -1.47 4.03
CA SER A 188 -11.06 -2.34 4.02
C SER A 188 -12.01 -2.08 2.84
N VAL A 189 -11.48 -1.67 1.69
CA VAL A 189 -12.24 -1.32 0.48
C VAL A 189 -13.15 -2.48 0.06
N LYS A 190 -14.42 -2.15 -0.20
CA LYS A 190 -15.47 -3.08 -0.67
C LYS A 190 -15.70 -2.91 -2.17
N LYS A 191 -16.33 -3.91 -2.80
CA LYS A 191 -16.66 -3.91 -4.24
C LYS A 191 -17.42 -2.65 -4.68
N GLY A 192 -18.42 -2.23 -3.92
CA GLY A 192 -19.22 -1.03 -4.22
C GLY A 192 -18.45 0.28 -4.13
N GLN A 193 -17.26 0.29 -3.52
CA GLN A 193 -16.41 1.47 -3.39
C GLN A 193 -15.39 1.60 -4.53
N LEU A 194 -15.28 0.60 -5.43
CA LEU A 194 -14.34 0.66 -6.56
C LEU A 194 -14.69 1.76 -7.56
N LYS A 195 -15.99 1.93 -7.87
CA LYS A 195 -16.45 2.95 -8.82
C LYS A 195 -16.18 4.37 -8.30
N PRO A 196 -16.56 4.75 -7.06
CA PRO A 196 -16.18 6.05 -6.50
C PRO A 196 -14.67 6.31 -6.50
N LEU A 197 -13.85 5.31 -6.14
CA LEU A 197 -12.39 5.44 -6.17
C LEU A 197 -11.85 5.70 -7.59
N HIS A 198 -12.44 5.05 -8.59
CA HIS A 198 -12.07 5.29 -9.99
C HIS A 198 -12.48 6.68 -10.47
N GLU A 199 -13.69 7.14 -10.11
CA GLU A 199 -14.22 8.44 -10.51
C GLU A 199 -13.37 9.61 -9.98
N ILE A 200 -12.80 9.49 -8.78
CA ILE A 200 -11.88 10.49 -8.22
C ILE A 200 -10.43 10.35 -8.71
N GLY A 201 -10.16 9.50 -9.71
CA GLY A 201 -8.84 9.38 -10.33
C GLY A 201 -7.82 8.49 -9.60
N CYS A 202 -8.24 7.63 -8.66
CA CYS A 202 -7.31 6.73 -7.97
C CYS A 202 -6.49 5.86 -8.94
N ASP A 203 -5.16 5.88 -8.82
CA ASP A 203 -4.29 5.09 -9.69
C ASP A 203 -4.21 3.64 -9.25
N ILE A 204 -4.16 3.36 -7.94
CA ILE A 204 -3.96 2.02 -7.37
C ILE A 204 -4.93 1.77 -6.22
N VAL A 205 -5.79 0.75 -6.34
CA VAL A 205 -6.64 0.32 -5.23
C VAL A 205 -6.05 -0.89 -4.51
N GLY A 206 -5.89 -0.80 -3.19
CA GLY A 206 -5.37 -1.87 -2.35
C GLY A 206 -6.49 -2.69 -1.67
N VAL A 207 -6.48 -4.02 -1.86
CA VAL A 207 -7.45 -4.93 -1.25
C VAL A 207 -6.80 -6.13 -0.55
N ARG A 208 -7.45 -6.58 0.53
CA ARG A 208 -7.25 -7.93 1.11
C ARG A 208 -8.58 -8.60 1.39
N GLY A 209 -9.40 -8.00 2.26
CA GLY A 209 -10.69 -8.58 2.68
C GLY A 209 -11.61 -8.88 1.51
N ALA A 210 -11.78 -7.94 0.58
CA ALA A 210 -12.61 -8.15 -0.62
C ALA A 210 -12.11 -9.26 -1.57
N ALA A 211 -10.83 -9.64 -1.47
CA ALA A 211 -10.23 -10.74 -2.23
C ALA A 211 -10.25 -12.08 -1.46
N CYS A 212 -10.56 -12.06 -0.16
CA CYS A 212 -10.64 -13.26 0.68
C CYS A 212 -12.01 -13.95 0.58
N THR A 213 -12.02 -15.27 0.76
CA THR A 213 -13.25 -16.06 0.92
C THR A 213 -14.14 -15.47 2.02
N GLY A 214 -15.43 -15.28 1.73
CA GLY A 214 -16.39 -14.69 2.68
C GLY A 214 -16.19 -13.20 2.98
N GLY A 215 -15.27 -12.53 2.28
CA GLY A 215 -14.94 -11.12 2.56
C GLY A 215 -14.14 -10.92 3.85
N ASP A 216 -13.70 -12.00 4.50
CA ASP A 216 -13.01 -11.94 5.79
C ASP A 216 -11.49 -12.01 5.61
N ARG A 217 -10.80 -10.96 6.04
CA ARG A 217 -9.33 -10.86 6.00
C ARG A 217 -8.60 -11.72 7.04
N ASN A 218 -9.30 -12.16 8.09
CA ASN A 218 -8.73 -12.84 9.26
C ASN A 218 -8.86 -14.35 9.13
N THR A 219 -10.07 -14.86 8.89
CA THR A 219 -10.28 -16.32 8.72
C THR A 219 -10.33 -16.75 7.26
N GLY A 220 -10.62 -15.82 6.35
CA GLY A 220 -10.63 -16.08 4.92
C GLY A 220 -9.23 -16.04 4.30
N THR A 221 -9.12 -16.68 3.14
CA THR A 221 -7.89 -16.69 2.33
C THR A 221 -8.18 -16.11 0.95
N ILE A 222 -7.17 -15.48 0.34
CA ILE A 222 -7.31 -14.94 -1.01
C ILE A 222 -7.72 -16.05 -1.97
N TYR A 223 -8.73 -15.77 -2.80
CA TYR A 223 -9.25 -16.71 -3.77
C TYR A 223 -9.39 -16.08 -5.15
N ARG A 224 -8.89 -16.77 -6.18
CA ARG A 224 -8.77 -16.20 -7.53
C ARG A 224 -10.07 -15.69 -8.13
N SER A 225 -11.22 -16.29 -7.79
CA SER A 225 -12.51 -15.85 -8.35
C SER A 225 -12.92 -14.48 -7.82
N ALA A 226 -12.67 -14.20 -6.53
CA ALA A 226 -12.93 -12.88 -5.94
C ALA A 226 -12.01 -11.82 -6.54
N VAL A 227 -10.72 -12.15 -6.73
CA VAL A 227 -9.75 -11.25 -7.39
C VAL A 227 -10.16 -10.99 -8.85
N LYS A 228 -10.57 -12.02 -9.60
CA LYS A 228 -11.02 -11.88 -10.99
C LYS A 228 -12.28 -11.01 -11.10
N GLU A 229 -13.20 -11.13 -10.15
CA GLU A 229 -14.39 -10.28 -10.10
C GLU A 229 -14.02 -8.82 -9.85
N LEU A 230 -13.13 -8.54 -8.89
CA LEU A 230 -12.62 -7.18 -8.64
C LEU A 230 -11.91 -6.61 -9.85
N LYS A 231 -11.04 -7.40 -10.51
CA LYS A 231 -10.33 -6.99 -11.72
C LYS A 231 -11.31 -6.65 -12.85
N LYS A 232 -12.31 -7.49 -13.08
CA LYS A 232 -13.34 -7.23 -14.09
C LYS A 232 -14.13 -5.96 -13.79
N LEU A 233 -14.49 -5.72 -12.52
CA LEU A 233 -15.18 -4.48 -12.14
C LEU A 233 -14.33 -3.24 -12.48
N ILE A 234 -13.03 -3.29 -12.17
CA ILE A 234 -12.07 -2.21 -12.48
C ILE A 234 -11.90 -1.99 -13.98
N GLU A 235 -11.94 -3.04 -14.80
CA GLU A 235 -11.84 -2.94 -16.26
C GLU A 235 -13.13 -2.40 -16.93
N THR A 236 -14.25 -2.44 -16.22
CA THR A 236 -15.57 -2.00 -16.75
C THR A 236 -15.99 -0.60 -16.30
N ILE A 237 -15.26 0.01 -15.38
CA ILE A 237 -15.45 1.40 -14.92
C ILE A 237 -14.43 2.29 -15.60
#